data_AF-A0A4Q5QR19-F1
#
_entry.id   AF-A0A4Q5QR19-F1
#
_cell.length_a   1.000
_cell.length_b   1.000
_cell.length_c   1.000
_cell.angle_alpha   90.00
_cell.angle_beta   90.00
_cell.angle_gamma   90.00
#
_symmetry.space_group_name_H-M   'P 1'
#
loop_
_entity.id
_entity.type
_entity.pdbx_description
1 polymer ?
#
loop_
_entity_poly.entity_id
_entity_poly.type
_entity_poly.pdbx_seq_one_letter_code
_entity_poly.pdbx_strand_id
1 'polypeptide(L)'
;RDTVRLDSVLFASRGPLAINPKVLTRQITLRPGQLYDLARTQRTTRLLGALDMFRFNNVSFSKPDEPKRLPGDSAVATGPRPDRYLDALITASPSPRFAETTEFGGTYVAGLPGPFANLRLKWRNPFHGAEVLELSGRVGFEGQYNRLGSTTDGTDNVYTVQYGVTAALVIPKHLAPFGLANLLRDYQPRTRLSLSDTYTRTPYYTRTNAEFTFDYLWQTSPYHQYIFTPVDLALVNTPVLSDFYKQRLATLQQEGSPLYQSFRSIYEPSFSFTSIYNSNDITQTRSARYLRLFAEVGGLTRDLYRNKDWFRGRGDRDTQLEVYDFAKLAADYRQYYRLTPQTYLAWRLNGGVAHALTRTLITNTSVTPAVERDLYTIPYDKYFFVGGSNSVRAWQPRRLGTGTYATLLSDGDRDYITEQPGELLLEGSVEYRFPVYSFIKG
;
A
#
# COMPACT_ATOMS: atom_id res chain seq x y z
N ARG A 1 25.18 23.88 -24.89
CA ARG A 1 23.74 23.55 -24.74
C ARG A 1 23.53 22.30 -25.57
N ASP A 2 22.99 21.24 -24.99
CA ASP A 2 22.65 20.04 -25.75
C ASP A 2 21.21 20.17 -26.25
N THR A 3 20.97 19.87 -27.53
CA THR A 3 19.66 19.99 -28.16
C THR A 3 19.31 18.76 -28.95
N VAL A 4 18.14 18.18 -28.69
CA VAL A 4 17.65 16.97 -29.36
C VAL A 4 16.22 17.20 -29.81
N ARG A 5 15.89 16.80 -31.05
CA ARG A 5 14.51 16.84 -31.57
C ARG A 5 13.93 15.43 -31.62
N LEU A 6 12.77 15.22 -31.01
CA LEU A 6 12.06 13.94 -31.00
C LEU A 6 10.54 14.18 -31.05
N ASP A 7 9.82 13.46 -31.92
CA ASP A 7 8.38 13.62 -32.18
C ASP A 7 7.92 15.09 -32.31
N SER A 8 8.69 15.89 -33.07
CA SER A 8 8.46 17.32 -33.28
C SER A 8 8.59 18.20 -32.03
N VAL A 9 9.07 17.67 -30.91
CA VAL A 9 9.41 18.42 -29.69
C VAL A 9 10.93 18.66 -29.65
N LEU A 10 11.33 19.91 -29.38
CA LEU A 10 12.72 20.29 -29.19
C LEU A 10 13.06 20.29 -27.70
N PHE A 11 14.05 19.48 -27.31
CA PHE A 11 14.60 19.45 -25.96
C PHE A 11 15.89 20.25 -25.92
N ALA A 12 16.03 21.12 -24.91
CA ALA A 12 17.25 21.87 -24.67
C ALA A 12 17.68 21.71 -23.21
N SER A 13 18.95 21.36 -22.97
CA SER A 13 19.51 21.20 -21.63
C SER A 13 20.75 22.07 -21.42
N ARG A 14 20.93 22.57 -20.19
CA ARG A 14 22.17 23.18 -19.72
C ARG A 14 23.08 22.06 -19.20
N GLY A 15 23.75 21.38 -20.12
CA GLY A 15 24.56 20.19 -19.85
C GLY A 15 24.02 18.96 -20.61
N PRO A 16 24.58 17.77 -20.38
CA PRO A 16 24.08 16.55 -21.00
C PRO A 16 22.62 16.29 -20.58
N LEU A 17 21.83 15.73 -21.49
CA LEU A 17 20.47 15.28 -21.19
C LEU A 17 20.50 14.12 -20.20
N ALA A 18 20.21 14.40 -18.93
CA ALA A 18 20.22 13.39 -17.88
C ALA A 18 19.07 12.36 -18.02
N ILE A 19 17.92 12.78 -18.55
CA ILE A 19 16.73 11.93 -18.71
C ILE A 19 16.54 11.65 -20.19
N ASN A 20 16.24 10.40 -20.55
CA ASN A 20 15.98 9.99 -21.91
C ASN A 20 14.82 10.80 -22.54
N PRO A 21 15.05 11.53 -23.66
CA PRO A 21 14.02 12.32 -24.32
C PRO A 21 12.77 11.51 -24.71
N LYS A 22 12.89 10.20 -24.97
CA LYS A 22 11.74 9.32 -25.26
C LYS A 22 10.76 9.26 -24.09
N VAL A 23 11.26 9.27 -22.85
CA VAL A 23 10.41 9.25 -21.65
C VAL A 23 9.70 10.60 -21.48
N LEU A 24 10.43 11.70 -21.64
CA LEU A 24 9.87 13.05 -21.52
C LEU A 24 8.82 13.34 -22.60
N THR A 25 9.11 12.99 -23.85
CA THR A 25 8.19 13.17 -24.99
C THR A 25 6.86 12.45 -24.78
N ARG A 26 6.87 11.30 -24.09
CA ARG A 26 5.65 10.56 -23.75
C ARG A 26 4.74 11.32 -22.78
N GLN A 27 5.32 12.09 -21.86
CA GLN A 27 4.60 12.87 -20.85
C GLN A 27 4.12 14.24 -21.37
N ILE A 28 4.68 14.72 -22.47
CA ILE A 28 4.22 15.94 -23.13
C ILE A 28 3.04 15.56 -24.03
N THR A 29 1.85 16.12 -23.81
CA THR A 29 0.69 15.90 -24.69
C THR A 29 0.50 16.97 -25.75
N LEU A 30 1.12 18.13 -25.56
CA LEU A 30 1.14 19.22 -26.55
C LEU A 30 1.98 18.81 -27.76
N ARG A 31 1.47 19.05 -28.97
CA ARG A 31 2.21 18.83 -30.23
C ARG A 31 2.10 20.04 -31.16
N PRO A 32 3.15 20.33 -31.97
CA PRO A 32 3.07 21.39 -32.98
C PRO A 32 1.91 21.16 -33.96
N GLY A 33 1.28 22.25 -34.41
CA GLY A 33 0.14 22.21 -35.34
C GLY A 33 -1.23 21.94 -34.69
N GLN A 34 -1.27 21.61 -33.40
CA GLN A 34 -2.53 21.50 -32.66
C GLN A 34 -3.06 22.88 -32.26
N LEU A 35 -4.39 23.01 -32.24
CA LEU A 35 -5.04 24.15 -31.60
C LEU A 35 -4.70 24.19 -30.10
N TYR A 36 -4.60 25.40 -29.56
CA TYR A 36 -4.42 25.60 -28.13
C TYR A 36 -5.54 24.93 -27.34
N ASP A 37 -5.17 24.20 -26.30
CA ASP A 37 -6.09 23.50 -25.41
C ASP A 37 -5.54 23.58 -23.97
N LEU A 38 -6.32 24.21 -23.09
CA LEU A 38 -5.98 24.35 -21.67
C LEU A 38 -5.90 22.98 -20.96
N ALA A 39 -6.78 22.03 -21.31
CA ALA A 39 -6.79 20.70 -20.70
C ALA A 39 -5.52 19.92 -21.04
N ARG A 40 -5.02 20.01 -22.28
CA ARG A 40 -3.72 19.40 -22.67
C ARG A 40 -2.54 20.07 -21.99
N THR A 41 -2.60 21.39 -21.80
CA THR A 41 -1.59 22.15 -21.09
C THR A 41 -1.49 21.68 -19.64
N GLN A 42 -2.62 21.67 -18.92
CA GLN A 42 -2.70 21.18 -17.54
C GLN A 42 -2.31 19.72 -17.42
N ARG A 43 -2.69 18.87 -18.38
CA ARG A 43 -2.28 17.47 -18.42
C ARG A 43 -0.77 17.33 -18.57
N THR A 44 -0.13 18.07 -19.47
CA THR A 44 1.34 18.05 -19.64
C THR A 44 2.05 18.43 -18.33
N THR A 45 1.63 19.51 -17.68
CA THR A 45 2.15 19.93 -16.37
C THR A 45 2.01 18.81 -15.33
N ARG A 46 0.84 18.17 -15.27
CA ARG A 46 0.54 17.09 -14.32
C ARG A 46 1.38 15.83 -14.59
N LEU A 47 1.50 15.40 -15.84
CA LEU A 47 2.29 14.24 -16.26
C LEU A 47 3.78 14.45 -15.96
N LEU A 48 4.31 15.64 -16.22
CA LEU A 48 5.70 16.00 -15.89
C LEU A 48 5.93 16.07 -14.38
N GLY A 49 4.96 16.62 -13.62
CA GLY A 49 5.04 16.68 -12.15
C GLY A 49 4.99 15.29 -11.51
N ALA A 50 4.23 14.37 -12.10
CA ALA A 50 4.12 13.00 -11.64
C ALA A 50 5.43 12.19 -11.76
N LEU A 51 6.37 12.57 -12.63
CA LEU A 51 7.66 11.88 -12.77
C LEU A 51 8.55 11.97 -11.51
N ASP A 52 8.30 12.90 -10.58
CA ASP A 52 9.19 13.20 -9.44
C ASP A 52 10.63 13.54 -9.86
N MET A 53 10.83 14.01 -11.10
CA MET A 53 12.15 14.39 -11.63
C MET A 53 12.44 15.89 -11.52
N PHE A 54 11.40 16.71 -11.38
CA PHE A 54 11.49 18.15 -11.47
C PHE A 54 10.89 18.81 -10.23
N ARG A 55 11.60 19.77 -9.64
CA ARG A 55 11.12 20.58 -8.52
C ARG A 55 10.04 21.56 -8.99
N PHE A 56 10.23 22.11 -10.18
CA PHE A 56 9.31 23.03 -10.82
C PHE A 56 9.16 22.63 -12.27
N ASN A 57 7.93 22.69 -12.77
CA ASN A 57 7.64 22.67 -14.19
C ASN A 57 6.63 23.77 -14.52
N ASN A 58 6.78 24.38 -15.68
CA ASN A 58 5.85 25.39 -16.17
C ASN A 58 5.70 25.26 -17.69
N VAL A 59 4.51 25.55 -18.19
CA VAL A 59 4.21 25.63 -19.62
C VAL A 59 3.76 27.05 -19.90
N SER A 60 4.58 27.79 -20.64
CA SER A 60 4.29 29.17 -21.05
C SER A 60 4.12 29.24 -22.57
N PHE A 61 3.24 30.12 -23.04
CA PHE A 61 3.03 30.37 -24.45
C PHE A 61 3.50 31.78 -24.79
N SER A 62 4.31 31.91 -25.83
CA SER A 62 4.71 33.20 -26.42
C SER A 62 4.30 33.26 -27.88
N LYS A 63 4.04 34.46 -28.40
CA LYS A 63 3.92 34.63 -29.85
C LYS A 63 5.31 34.48 -30.47
N PRO A 64 5.44 33.78 -31.60
CA PRO A 64 6.71 33.75 -32.32
C PRO A 64 7.04 35.16 -32.83
N ASP A 65 8.33 35.53 -32.81
CA ASP A 65 8.78 36.86 -33.26
C ASP A 65 8.62 37.05 -34.78
N GLU A 66 8.65 35.94 -35.54
CA GLU A 66 8.43 35.91 -36.97
C GLU A 66 7.19 35.08 -37.31
N PRO A 67 6.36 35.51 -38.29
CA PRO A 67 5.18 34.76 -38.71
C PRO A 67 5.59 33.39 -39.27
N LYS A 68 5.31 32.32 -38.51
CA LYS A 68 5.63 30.95 -38.92
C LYS A 68 4.61 30.47 -39.97
N ARG A 69 5.10 29.73 -40.98
CA ARG A 69 4.25 28.94 -41.89
C ARG A 69 4.48 27.46 -41.60
N LEU A 70 3.46 26.74 -41.13
CA LEU A 70 3.54 25.29 -41.00
C LEU A 70 3.19 24.61 -42.33
N PRO A 71 3.74 23.41 -42.63
CA PRO A 71 3.33 22.63 -43.79
C PRO A 71 1.83 22.32 -43.72
N GLY A 72 1.06 22.76 -44.72
CA GLY A 72 -0.41 22.66 -44.74
C GLY A 72 -1.14 24.01 -44.75
N ASP A 73 -0.43 25.10 -44.46
CA ASP A 73 -0.94 26.44 -44.71
C ASP A 73 -1.00 26.68 -46.23
N SER A 74 -2.23 26.72 -46.78
CA SER A 74 -2.46 26.96 -48.21
C SER A 74 -1.72 28.22 -48.68
N ALA A 75 -0.95 28.09 -49.76
CA ALA A 75 -0.05 29.11 -50.29
C ALA A 75 -0.72 30.37 -50.89
N VAL A 76 -2.05 30.52 -50.75
CA VAL A 76 -2.86 31.43 -51.59
C VAL A 76 -3.44 32.64 -50.83
N ALA A 77 -2.97 33.00 -49.63
CA ALA A 77 -3.43 34.25 -48.98
C ALA A 77 -2.40 35.37 -49.13
N THR A 78 -2.68 36.33 -50.02
CA THR A 78 -1.94 37.56 -50.31
C THR A 78 -2.30 38.72 -49.37
N GLY A 79 -2.42 38.45 -48.07
CA GLY A 79 -2.68 39.50 -47.06
C GLY A 79 -1.98 39.21 -45.72
N PRO A 80 -1.80 40.22 -44.85
CA PRO A 80 -1.21 40.03 -43.52
C PRO A 80 -2.12 39.11 -42.70
N ARG A 81 -1.73 37.83 -42.57
CA ARG A 81 -2.45 36.88 -41.71
C ARG A 81 -2.23 37.30 -40.26
N PRO A 82 -3.29 37.36 -39.42
CA PRO A 82 -3.09 37.49 -37.99
C PRO A 82 -2.24 36.30 -37.52
N ASP A 83 -1.20 36.59 -36.76
CA ASP A 83 -0.28 35.59 -36.25
C ASP A 83 -1.01 34.73 -35.21
N ARG A 84 -1.45 33.54 -35.65
CA ARG A 84 -2.29 32.62 -34.87
C ARG A 84 -1.48 31.52 -34.19
N TYR A 85 -0.16 31.57 -34.31
CA TYR A 85 0.72 30.57 -33.73
C TYR A 85 1.20 30.97 -32.34
N LEU A 86 1.44 29.95 -31.51
CA LEU A 86 1.99 30.10 -30.17
C LEU A 86 3.15 29.13 -30.02
N ASP A 87 4.28 29.63 -29.54
CA ASP A 87 5.41 28.81 -29.11
C ASP A 87 5.18 28.37 -27.67
N ALA A 88 5.00 27.06 -27.50
CA ALA A 88 4.86 26.43 -26.19
C ALA A 88 6.25 26.13 -25.61
N LEU A 89 6.68 26.92 -24.64
CA LEU A 89 7.92 26.71 -23.89
C LEU A 89 7.63 25.96 -22.59
N ILE A 90 8.16 24.74 -22.50
CA ILE A 90 8.11 23.93 -21.28
C ILE A 90 9.43 24.10 -20.54
N THR A 91 9.39 24.77 -19.39
CA THR A 91 10.56 24.90 -18.51
C THR A 91 10.44 23.92 -17.36
N ALA A 92 11.52 23.21 -17.06
CA ALA A 92 11.57 22.26 -15.96
C ALA A 92 12.91 22.37 -15.23
N SER A 93 12.85 22.50 -13.90
CA SER A 93 14.04 22.54 -13.04
C SER A 93 14.22 21.19 -12.37
N PRO A 94 15.35 20.49 -12.56
CA PRO A 94 15.56 19.16 -12.03
C PRO A 94 15.57 19.16 -10.50
N SER A 95 14.98 18.13 -9.91
CA SER A 95 15.11 17.83 -8.49
C SER A 95 16.51 17.25 -8.19
N PRO A 96 17.00 17.35 -6.94
CA PRO A 96 18.22 16.67 -6.53
C PRO A 96 18.17 15.18 -6.84
N ARG A 97 19.25 14.68 -7.47
CA ARG A 97 19.38 13.27 -7.87
C ARG A 97 19.29 12.33 -6.67
N PHE A 98 19.92 12.70 -5.57
CA PHE A 98 19.84 12.00 -4.29
C PHE A 98 19.07 12.86 -3.30
N ALA A 99 18.16 12.26 -2.55
CA ALA A 99 17.46 12.91 -1.46
C ALA A 99 17.41 11.96 -0.26
N GLU A 100 17.58 12.53 0.92
CA GLU A 100 17.51 11.84 2.19
C GLU A 100 16.32 12.38 2.99
N THR A 101 15.61 11.50 3.68
CA THR A 101 14.57 11.87 4.64
C THR A 101 14.77 11.02 5.88
N THR A 102 15.03 11.69 6.99
CA THR A 102 15.29 11.05 8.27
C THR A 102 14.26 11.55 9.26
N GLU A 103 13.54 10.62 9.88
CA GLU A 103 12.45 10.88 10.82
C GLU A 103 12.74 10.15 12.12
N PHE A 104 12.62 10.86 13.23
CA PHE A 104 12.73 10.30 14.57
C PHE A 104 11.49 10.70 15.35
N GLY A 105 10.94 9.76 16.12
CA GLY A 105 9.72 10.01 16.87
C GLY A 105 9.53 9.03 18.01
N GLY A 106 8.40 9.18 18.70
CA GLY A 106 7.96 8.28 19.76
C GLY A 106 6.54 7.80 19.51
N THR A 107 6.29 6.55 19.83
CA THR A 107 4.95 5.95 19.89
C THR A 107 4.56 5.79 21.36
N TYR A 108 3.26 5.83 21.64
CA TYR A 108 2.70 5.44 22.93
C TYR A 108 1.54 4.50 22.66
N VAL A 109 1.80 3.19 22.78
CA VAL A 109 0.85 2.13 22.47
C VAL A 109 0.83 1.16 23.65
N ALA A 110 -0.36 0.70 24.03
CA ALA A 110 -0.53 -0.22 25.16
C ALA A 110 0.11 0.29 26.46
N GLY A 111 0.06 1.60 26.72
CA GLY A 111 0.66 2.20 27.92
C GLY A 111 2.19 2.28 27.91
N LEU A 112 2.86 1.81 26.85
CA LEU A 112 4.31 1.75 26.76
C LEU A 112 4.82 2.75 25.71
N PRO A 113 5.66 3.73 26.12
CA PRO A 113 6.31 4.63 25.19
C PRO A 113 7.48 3.93 24.49
N GLY A 114 7.72 4.30 23.24
CA GLY A 114 8.76 3.64 22.46
C GLY A 114 9.28 4.47 21.29
N PRO A 115 10.60 4.70 21.16
CA PRO A 115 11.17 5.48 20.08
C PRO A 115 11.16 4.72 18.76
N PHE A 116 11.11 5.45 17.65
CA PHE A 116 11.39 4.93 16.32
C PHE A 116 12.26 5.89 15.51
N ALA A 117 12.97 5.32 14.54
CA ALA A 117 13.76 6.02 13.55
C ALA A 117 13.44 5.46 12.16
N ASN A 118 13.19 6.33 11.20
CA ASN A 118 13.04 5.98 9.78
C ASN A 118 14.10 6.73 8.98
N LEU A 119 14.80 6.04 8.10
CA LEU A 119 15.70 6.61 7.10
C LEU A 119 15.19 6.23 5.72
N ARG A 120 15.01 7.21 4.82
CA ARG A 120 14.65 6.99 3.42
C ARG A 120 15.66 7.67 2.51
N LEU A 121 16.34 6.88 1.70
CA LEU A 121 17.25 7.32 0.66
C LEU A 121 16.57 7.18 -0.70
N LYS A 122 16.47 8.26 -1.45
CA LYS A 122 15.86 8.32 -2.77
C LYS A 122 16.93 8.62 -3.82
N TRP A 123 17.09 7.74 -4.80
CA TRP A 123 17.92 7.93 -5.98
C TRP A 123 17.05 8.05 -7.23
N ARG A 124 16.98 9.26 -7.76
CA ARG A 124 16.27 9.58 -9.01
C ARG A 124 17.12 9.24 -10.22
N ASN A 125 16.46 8.67 -11.21
CA ASN A 125 16.95 8.35 -12.54
C ASN A 125 18.23 7.48 -12.58
N PRO A 126 18.30 6.35 -11.85
CA PRO A 126 19.48 5.47 -11.86
C PRO A 126 19.77 4.87 -13.25
N PHE A 127 18.74 4.65 -14.08
CA PHE A 127 18.85 4.01 -15.40
C PHE A 127 18.50 4.94 -16.57
N HIS A 128 18.47 6.26 -16.33
CA HIS A 128 18.17 7.30 -17.34
C HIS A 128 16.72 7.31 -17.89
N GLY A 129 15.82 6.47 -17.41
CA GLY A 129 14.42 6.38 -17.85
C GLY A 129 13.41 7.05 -16.90
N ALA A 130 13.85 8.00 -16.07
CA ALA A 130 13.09 8.66 -15.02
C ALA A 130 12.56 7.70 -13.93
N GLU A 131 13.29 6.61 -13.67
CA GLU A 131 13.01 5.71 -12.56
C GLU A 131 13.34 6.35 -11.21
N VAL A 132 12.71 5.89 -10.13
CA VAL A 132 13.07 6.28 -8.76
C VAL A 132 13.34 5.02 -7.96
N LEU A 133 14.57 4.88 -7.47
CA LEU A 133 14.93 3.87 -6.48
C LEU A 133 14.81 4.47 -5.08
N GLU A 134 14.00 3.86 -4.23
CA GLU A 134 13.88 4.22 -2.82
C GLU A 134 14.40 3.07 -1.96
N LEU A 135 15.34 3.37 -1.07
CA LEU A 135 15.79 2.48 -0.01
C LEU A 135 15.31 3.07 1.30
N SER A 136 14.57 2.30 2.09
CA SER A 136 14.11 2.74 3.41
C SER A 136 14.47 1.72 4.49
N GLY A 137 14.94 2.23 5.62
CA GLY A 137 15.14 1.48 6.85
C GLY A 137 14.28 2.06 7.97
N ARG A 138 13.65 1.20 8.77
CA ARG A 138 12.91 1.55 9.98
C ARG A 138 13.45 0.74 11.14
N VAL A 139 13.68 1.39 12.27
CA VAL A 139 13.95 0.75 13.55
C VAL A 139 12.96 1.30 14.56
N GLY A 140 12.27 0.43 15.28
CA GLY A 140 11.28 0.79 16.29
C GLY A 140 11.42 -0.05 17.54
N PHE A 141 11.32 0.60 18.68
CA PHE A 141 11.04 -0.05 19.96
C PHE A 141 9.63 0.39 20.33
N GLU A 142 8.66 -0.52 20.33
CA GLU A 142 7.24 -0.18 20.43
C GLU A 142 6.53 -1.04 21.48
N GLY A 143 5.54 -0.45 22.14
CA GLY A 143 4.62 -1.18 23.02
C GLY A 143 3.58 -1.96 22.22
N GLN A 144 3.30 -3.19 22.64
CA GLN A 144 2.21 -3.98 22.06
C GLN A 144 1.41 -4.68 23.16
N TYR A 145 0.09 -4.77 23.00
CA TYR A 145 -0.73 -5.66 23.81
C TYR A 145 -0.32 -7.12 23.53
N ASN A 146 -0.09 -7.92 24.57
CA ASN A 146 0.21 -9.34 24.39
C ASN A 146 -0.93 -10.04 23.65
N ARG A 147 -0.63 -10.92 22.69
CA ARG A 147 -1.64 -11.63 21.90
C ARG A 147 -2.38 -12.72 22.71
N LEU A 148 -1.77 -13.17 23.81
CA LEU A 148 -2.29 -14.18 24.74
C LEU A 148 -2.85 -13.55 26.02
N GLY A 149 -3.95 -14.10 26.53
CA GLY A 149 -4.38 -13.86 27.91
C GLY A 149 -3.60 -14.70 28.93
N SER A 150 -3.17 -14.04 30.02
CA SER A 150 -2.68 -14.68 31.24
C SER A 150 -3.86 -15.00 32.17
N THR A 151 -3.78 -16.10 32.92
CA THR A 151 -4.76 -16.48 33.96
C THR A 151 -4.69 -15.59 35.20
N THR A 152 -3.69 -14.72 35.30
CA THR A 152 -3.59 -13.69 36.34
C THR A 152 -4.09 -12.38 35.75
N ASP A 153 -5.23 -11.88 36.25
CA ASP A 153 -5.93 -10.65 35.87
C ASP A 153 -5.07 -9.58 35.16
N GLY A 154 -5.01 -9.63 33.82
CA GLY A 154 -4.37 -8.58 33.02
C GLY A 154 -3.90 -9.00 31.62
N THR A 155 -4.09 -8.10 30.64
CA THR A 155 -3.27 -8.09 29.42
C THR A 155 -1.88 -7.56 29.77
N ASP A 156 -0.86 -8.42 29.78
CA ASP A 156 0.53 -7.94 29.82
C ASP A 156 0.84 -7.09 28.59
N ASN A 157 1.49 -5.95 28.79
CA ASN A 157 2.01 -5.12 27.72
C ASN A 157 3.47 -5.47 27.49
N VAL A 158 3.86 -5.57 26.23
CA VAL A 158 5.13 -6.18 25.85
C VAL A 158 5.91 -5.22 24.97
N TYR A 159 7.18 -5.02 25.29
CA TYR A 159 8.08 -4.29 24.41
C TYR A 159 8.48 -5.15 23.22
N THR A 160 8.35 -4.56 22.03
CA THR A 160 8.65 -5.19 20.75
C THR A 160 9.73 -4.39 20.04
N VAL A 161 10.75 -5.09 19.56
CA VAL A 161 11.79 -4.51 18.71
C VAL A 161 11.48 -4.86 17.27
N GLN A 162 11.42 -3.86 16.40
CA GLN A 162 11.15 -4.03 14.98
C GLN A 162 12.26 -3.39 14.15
N TYR A 163 12.76 -4.14 13.16
CA TYR A 163 13.64 -3.64 12.12
C TYR A 163 13.00 -3.96 10.78
N GLY A 164 12.89 -2.97 9.91
CA GLY A 164 12.34 -3.13 8.56
C GLY A 164 13.27 -2.51 7.54
N VAL A 165 13.54 -3.22 6.47
CA VAL A 165 14.25 -2.69 5.29
C VAL A 165 13.39 -2.86 4.06
N THR A 166 13.40 -1.88 3.17
CA THR A 166 12.63 -1.95 1.92
C THR A 166 13.42 -1.30 0.80
N ALA A 167 13.50 -1.99 -0.33
CA ALA A 167 14.00 -1.47 -1.59
C ALA A 167 12.84 -1.43 -2.60
N ALA A 168 12.53 -0.25 -3.12
CA ALA A 168 11.45 -0.05 -4.07
C ALA A 168 11.95 0.66 -5.34
N LEU A 169 11.72 0.05 -6.51
CA LEU A 169 11.98 0.65 -7.81
C LEU A 169 10.66 1.07 -8.47
N VAL A 170 10.49 2.37 -8.67
CA VAL A 170 9.33 2.96 -9.34
C VAL A 170 9.72 3.35 -10.77
N ILE A 171 9.00 2.81 -11.74
CA ILE A 171 9.22 3.03 -13.16
C ILE A 171 7.99 3.75 -13.72
N PRO A 172 8.13 4.92 -14.40
CA PRO A 172 7.00 5.75 -14.85
C PRO A 172 6.35 5.26 -16.15
N LYS A 173 6.17 3.93 -16.28
CA LYS A 173 5.46 3.24 -17.35
C LYS A 173 4.91 1.93 -16.82
N HIS A 174 3.82 1.42 -17.40
CA HIS A 174 3.43 0.02 -17.19
C HIS A 174 4.41 -0.88 -17.94
N LEU A 175 5.01 -1.83 -17.23
CA LEU A 175 5.68 -2.99 -17.80
C LEU A 175 4.65 -4.10 -18.04
N ALA A 176 3.58 -3.80 -18.77
CA ALA A 176 2.48 -4.74 -19.02
C ALA A 176 2.74 -5.56 -20.30
N PRO A 177 2.43 -6.87 -20.31
CA PRO A 177 2.44 -7.66 -21.53
C PRO A 177 1.35 -7.21 -22.51
N PHE A 178 1.46 -7.63 -23.78
CA PHE A 178 0.42 -7.48 -24.82
C PHE A 178 0.03 -6.04 -25.21
N GLY A 179 0.89 -5.04 -24.97
CA GLY A 179 0.66 -3.67 -25.48
C GLY A 179 -0.38 -2.85 -24.72
N LEU A 180 -0.93 -3.36 -23.61
CA LEU A 180 -1.88 -2.65 -22.72
C LEU A 180 -1.29 -1.34 -22.16
N ALA A 181 0.03 -1.19 -22.18
CA ALA A 181 0.74 0.01 -21.75
C ALA A 181 0.34 1.30 -22.52
N ASN A 182 -0.20 1.17 -23.75
CA ASN A 182 -0.62 2.33 -24.54
C ASN A 182 -2.04 2.83 -24.19
N LEU A 183 -2.94 1.93 -23.77
CA LEU A 183 -4.33 2.28 -23.40
C LEU A 183 -4.40 3.17 -22.16
N LEU A 184 -3.45 2.99 -21.22
CA LEU A 184 -3.40 3.72 -19.96
C LEU A 184 -2.38 4.86 -19.95
N ARG A 185 -1.80 5.20 -21.12
CA ARG A 185 -0.77 6.25 -21.25
C ARG A 185 -1.19 7.57 -20.59
N ASP A 186 -2.48 7.87 -20.70
CA ASP A 186 -3.11 9.10 -20.26
C ASP A 186 -3.40 9.18 -18.75
N TYR A 187 -3.20 8.07 -18.02
CA TYR A 187 -3.57 7.89 -16.61
C TYR A 187 -2.37 7.74 -15.68
N GLN A 188 -1.22 8.34 -16.03
CA GLN A 188 0.00 8.32 -15.21
C GLN A 188 0.43 6.91 -14.78
N PRO A 189 0.65 6.01 -15.75
CA PRO A 189 0.95 4.63 -15.46
C PRO A 189 2.31 4.50 -14.75
N ARG A 190 2.34 3.78 -13.64
CA ARG A 190 3.57 3.44 -12.91
C ARG A 190 3.64 1.93 -12.69
N THR A 191 4.85 1.40 -12.74
CA THR A 191 5.15 0.06 -12.22
C THR A 191 6.02 0.22 -10.99
N ARG A 192 5.69 -0.46 -9.90
CA ARG A 192 6.49 -0.49 -8.68
C ARG A 192 6.93 -1.92 -8.43
N LEU A 193 8.23 -2.13 -8.26
CA LEU A 193 8.77 -3.37 -7.72
C LEU A 193 9.24 -3.07 -6.31
N SER A 194 8.80 -3.84 -5.31
CA SER A 194 9.20 -3.66 -3.92
C SER A 194 9.71 -4.97 -3.36
N LEU A 195 10.82 -4.92 -2.63
CA LEU A 195 11.32 -6.00 -1.81
C LEU A 195 11.45 -5.47 -0.39
N SER A 196 10.78 -6.09 0.56
CA SER A 196 10.82 -5.73 1.97
C SER A 196 11.19 -6.93 2.83
N ASP A 197 11.94 -6.68 3.89
CA ASP A 197 12.19 -7.65 4.95
C ASP A 197 11.96 -6.96 6.30
N THR A 198 11.15 -7.59 7.15
CA THR A 198 10.79 -7.07 8.46
C THR A 198 11.06 -8.13 9.52
N TYR A 199 11.92 -7.80 10.47
CA TYR A 199 12.20 -8.60 11.65
C TYR A 199 11.52 -7.98 12.86
N THR A 200 10.74 -8.80 13.58
CA THR A 200 10.07 -8.44 14.82
C THR A 200 10.51 -9.37 15.92
N ARG A 201 10.91 -8.81 17.07
CA ARG A 201 11.28 -9.57 18.27
C ARG A 201 10.48 -9.09 19.46
N THR A 202 9.81 -10.03 20.11
CA THR A 202 9.20 -9.86 21.42
C THR A 202 9.96 -10.74 22.44
N PRO A 203 9.69 -10.61 23.75
CA PRO A 203 10.13 -11.56 24.77
C PRO A 203 9.65 -13.00 24.54
N TYR A 204 8.59 -13.20 23.74
CA TYR A 204 7.96 -14.50 23.57
C TYR A 204 8.23 -15.16 22.23
N TYR A 205 8.41 -14.38 21.18
CA TYR A 205 8.63 -14.89 19.83
C TYR A 205 9.47 -13.95 18.97
N THR A 206 10.09 -14.51 17.95
CA THR A 206 10.69 -13.75 16.85
C THR A 206 9.95 -14.08 15.56
N ARG A 207 9.80 -13.08 14.69
CA ARG A 207 9.09 -13.23 13.41
C ARG A 207 9.82 -12.46 12.32
N THR A 208 10.04 -13.09 11.18
CA THR A 208 10.55 -12.48 9.96
C THR A 208 9.47 -12.50 8.89
N ASN A 209 9.34 -11.40 8.15
CA ASN A 209 8.45 -11.30 7.00
C ASN A 209 9.23 -10.73 5.82
N ALA A 210 9.51 -11.58 4.83
CA ALA A 210 10.11 -11.17 3.56
C ALA A 210 9.02 -11.11 2.50
N GLU A 211 8.87 -9.98 1.83
CA GLU A 211 7.78 -9.72 0.91
C GLU A 211 8.31 -9.11 -0.38
N PHE A 212 7.91 -9.67 -1.52
CA PHE A 212 8.16 -9.12 -2.84
C PHE A 212 6.84 -8.79 -3.53
N THR A 213 6.70 -7.55 -3.98
CA THR A 213 5.51 -7.09 -4.71
C THR A 213 5.87 -6.48 -6.05
N PHE A 214 4.99 -6.70 -7.02
CA PHE A 214 5.01 -6.09 -8.32
C PHE A 214 3.65 -5.44 -8.59
N ASP A 215 3.61 -4.11 -8.59
CA ASP A 215 2.38 -3.33 -8.68
C ASP A 215 2.31 -2.54 -9.99
N TYR A 216 1.11 -2.46 -10.55
CA TYR A 216 0.73 -1.46 -11.53
C TYR A 216 -0.17 -0.41 -10.87
N LEU A 217 0.22 0.85 -10.96
CA LEU A 217 -0.53 1.97 -10.43
C LEU A 217 -0.95 2.90 -11.57
N TRP A 218 -2.21 3.33 -11.56
CA TRP A 218 -2.68 4.36 -12.47
C TRP A 218 -3.74 5.23 -11.79
N GLN A 219 -3.85 6.46 -12.27
CA GLN A 219 -4.71 7.47 -11.71
C GLN A 219 -5.57 8.06 -12.82
N THR A 220 -6.88 7.80 -12.75
CA THR A 220 -7.83 8.26 -13.78
C THR A 220 -8.27 9.71 -13.56
N SER A 221 -8.25 10.18 -12.32
CA SER A 221 -8.53 11.56 -11.94
C SER A 221 -7.72 11.95 -10.70
N PRO A 222 -7.63 13.25 -10.34
CA PRO A 222 -6.99 13.67 -9.09
C PRO A 222 -7.49 12.96 -7.82
N TYR A 223 -8.69 12.37 -7.88
CA TYR A 223 -9.34 11.72 -6.74
C TYR A 223 -9.39 10.21 -6.84
N HIS A 224 -9.13 9.60 -8.01
CA HIS A 224 -9.37 8.17 -8.22
C HIS A 224 -8.11 7.46 -8.71
N GLN A 225 -7.60 6.57 -7.86
CA GLN A 225 -6.40 5.76 -8.08
C GLN A 225 -6.76 4.28 -8.08
N TYR A 226 -6.06 3.52 -8.91
CA TYR A 226 -6.12 2.08 -8.94
C TYR A 226 -4.72 1.49 -8.72
N ILE A 227 -4.67 0.37 -8.01
CA ILE A 227 -3.47 -0.41 -7.75
C ILE A 227 -3.83 -1.85 -8.09
N PHE A 228 -3.08 -2.42 -9.02
CA PHE A 228 -3.21 -3.81 -9.40
C PHE A 228 -1.89 -4.52 -9.13
N THR A 229 -1.92 -5.49 -8.22
CA THR A 229 -0.74 -6.25 -7.78
C THR A 229 -0.88 -7.68 -8.31
N PRO A 230 -0.40 -7.95 -9.55
CA PRO A 230 -0.46 -9.30 -10.12
C PRO A 230 0.44 -10.31 -9.40
N VAL A 231 1.49 -9.84 -8.71
CA VAL A 231 2.42 -10.69 -7.97
C VAL A 231 2.70 -10.04 -6.63
N ASP A 232 2.27 -10.72 -5.58
CA ASP A 232 2.65 -10.46 -4.18
C ASP A 232 3.09 -11.80 -3.60
N LEU A 233 4.33 -11.86 -3.11
CA LEU A 233 4.94 -13.05 -2.56
C LEU A 233 5.43 -12.73 -1.15
N ALA A 234 4.69 -13.13 -0.13
CA ALA A 234 5.11 -13.00 1.26
C ALA A 234 5.61 -14.34 1.83
N LEU A 235 6.70 -14.30 2.58
CA LEU A 235 7.25 -15.41 3.33
C LEU A 235 7.33 -14.99 4.80
N VAL A 236 6.45 -15.58 5.59
CA VAL A 236 6.36 -15.37 7.03
C VAL A 236 6.99 -16.55 7.73
N ASN A 237 7.88 -16.29 8.68
CA ASN A 237 8.49 -17.33 9.51
C ASN A 237 8.58 -16.85 10.96
N THR A 238 8.30 -17.75 11.91
CA THR A 238 8.43 -17.51 13.35
C THR A 238 9.41 -18.51 13.95
N PRO A 239 10.74 -18.29 13.82
CA PRO A 239 11.73 -19.32 14.14
C PRO A 239 11.92 -19.56 15.65
N VAL A 240 11.62 -18.56 16.50
CA VAL A 240 11.77 -18.71 17.95
C VAL A 240 10.43 -18.47 18.61
N LEU A 241 10.06 -19.40 19.49
CA LEU A 241 8.88 -19.36 20.33
C LEU A 241 9.26 -19.87 21.73
N SER A 242 8.98 -19.09 22.77
CA SER A 242 9.32 -19.50 24.14
C SER A 242 8.46 -20.67 24.59
N ASP A 243 8.99 -21.51 25.47
CA ASP A 243 8.31 -22.75 25.90
C ASP A 243 6.99 -22.46 26.64
N PHE A 244 6.94 -21.37 27.41
CA PHE A 244 5.71 -20.86 28.00
C PHE A 244 4.65 -20.57 26.92
N TYR A 245 5.03 -19.86 25.85
CA TYR A 245 4.12 -19.50 24.77
C TYR A 245 3.65 -20.73 23.99
N LYS A 246 4.55 -21.71 23.75
CA LYS A 246 4.19 -23.00 23.13
C LYS A 246 3.12 -23.75 23.94
N GLN A 247 3.31 -23.85 25.26
CA GLN A 247 2.36 -24.52 26.15
C GLN A 247 1.01 -23.80 26.15
N ARG A 248 1.00 -22.46 26.27
CA ARG A 248 -0.24 -21.68 26.28
C ARG A 248 -0.98 -21.77 24.95
N LEU A 249 -0.28 -21.77 23.82
CA LEU A 249 -0.89 -21.98 22.50
C LEU A 249 -1.50 -23.39 22.37
N ALA A 250 -0.87 -24.41 22.94
CA ALA A 250 -1.43 -25.77 22.95
C ALA A 250 -2.72 -25.84 23.79
N THR A 251 -2.77 -25.16 24.94
CA THR A 251 -4.01 -25.04 25.76
C THR A 251 -5.10 -24.29 25.00
N LEU A 252 -4.79 -23.10 24.47
CA LEU A 252 -5.75 -22.29 23.72
C LEU A 252 -6.30 -23.03 22.48
N GLN A 253 -5.47 -23.86 21.86
CA GLN A 253 -5.91 -24.70 20.76
C GLN A 253 -6.96 -25.74 21.20
N GLN A 254 -6.78 -26.35 22.38
CA GLN A 254 -7.79 -27.25 22.95
C GLN A 254 -9.08 -26.51 23.31
N GLU A 255 -8.96 -25.25 23.72
CA GLU A 255 -10.07 -24.31 23.97
C GLU A 255 -10.71 -23.75 22.68
N GLY A 256 -10.20 -24.12 21.50
CA GLY A 256 -10.77 -23.77 20.20
C GLY A 256 -10.28 -22.47 19.57
N SER A 257 -9.19 -21.88 20.07
CA SER A 257 -8.59 -20.66 19.52
C SER A 257 -7.74 -20.92 18.27
N PRO A 258 -7.90 -20.12 17.19
CA PRO A 258 -7.08 -20.23 15.98
C PRO A 258 -5.72 -19.51 16.08
N LEU A 259 -5.39 -18.87 17.21
CA LEU A 259 -4.18 -18.02 17.35
C LEU A 259 -2.86 -18.74 17.03
N TYR A 260 -2.78 -20.06 17.30
CA TYR A 260 -1.59 -20.86 16.99
C TYR A 260 -1.22 -20.82 15.49
N GLN A 261 -2.18 -20.57 14.60
CA GLN A 261 -1.95 -20.47 13.16
C GLN A 261 -1.07 -19.25 12.81
N SER A 262 -1.06 -18.20 13.63
CA SER A 262 -0.29 -16.97 13.40
C SER A 262 1.23 -17.13 13.53
N PHE A 263 1.68 -18.24 14.11
CA PHE A 263 3.09 -18.55 14.37
C PHE A 263 3.64 -19.63 13.42
N ARG A 264 2.86 -20.03 12.42
CA ARG A 264 3.31 -20.99 11.41
C ARG A 264 4.16 -20.29 10.36
N SER A 265 5.02 -21.08 9.71
CA SER A 265 5.80 -20.63 8.57
C SER A 265 4.95 -20.73 7.31
N ILE A 266 4.64 -19.59 6.70
CA ILE A 266 3.66 -19.50 5.61
C ILE A 266 4.32 -18.82 4.41
N TYR A 267 4.12 -19.40 3.24
CA TYR A 267 4.35 -18.76 1.95
C TYR A 267 2.99 -18.34 1.36
N GLU A 268 2.79 -17.04 1.19
CA GLU A 268 1.54 -16.42 0.79
C GLU A 268 1.69 -15.73 -0.57
N PRO A 269 1.59 -16.47 -1.70
CA PRO A 269 1.43 -15.83 -2.99
C PRO A 269 0.02 -15.29 -3.13
N SER A 270 -0.11 -14.03 -3.54
CA SER A 270 -1.38 -13.36 -3.72
C SER A 270 -1.43 -12.52 -5.00
N PHE A 271 -2.66 -12.29 -5.44
CA PHE A 271 -3.04 -11.36 -6.48
C PHE A 271 -4.06 -10.40 -5.87
N SER A 272 -3.90 -9.10 -6.05
CA SER A 272 -4.87 -8.14 -5.52
C SER A 272 -5.15 -6.96 -6.42
N PHE A 273 -6.33 -6.36 -6.21
CA PHE A 273 -6.78 -5.15 -6.88
C PHE A 273 -7.38 -4.19 -5.85
N THR A 274 -6.92 -2.95 -5.87
CA THR A 274 -7.42 -1.87 -5.02
C THR A 274 -7.90 -0.70 -5.87
N SER A 275 -9.11 -0.23 -5.60
CA SER A 275 -9.64 1.05 -6.11
C SER A 275 -9.78 2.01 -4.93
N ILE A 276 -9.22 3.22 -5.07
CA ILE A 276 -9.22 4.25 -4.04
C ILE A 276 -9.77 5.53 -4.65
N TYR A 277 -10.98 5.91 -4.24
CA TYR A 277 -11.54 7.23 -4.46
C TYR A 277 -11.35 8.07 -3.19
N ASN A 278 -10.72 9.23 -3.30
CA ASN A 278 -10.52 10.17 -2.20
C ASN A 278 -10.67 11.60 -2.71
N SER A 279 -11.77 12.27 -2.30
CA SER A 279 -12.03 13.67 -2.63
C SER A 279 -11.65 14.63 -1.49
N ASN A 280 -10.98 14.15 -0.44
CA ASN A 280 -10.64 14.95 0.72
C ASN A 280 -9.53 15.96 0.41
N ASP A 281 -9.70 17.20 0.87
CA ASP A 281 -8.66 18.21 0.80
C ASP A 281 -7.68 18.07 1.97
N ILE A 282 -6.42 18.51 1.78
CA ILE A 282 -5.39 18.46 2.83
C ILE A 282 -5.88 19.20 4.09
N THR A 283 -6.65 20.28 3.90
CA THR A 283 -7.18 21.11 4.99
C THR A 283 -8.47 20.56 5.61
N GLN A 284 -9.07 19.51 5.05
CA GLN A 284 -10.32 18.88 5.50
C GLN A 284 -11.46 19.90 5.73
N THR A 285 -11.55 20.91 4.86
CA THR A 285 -12.48 22.04 5.00
C THR A 285 -13.77 21.87 4.21
N ARG A 286 -13.84 20.84 3.37
CA ARG A 286 -14.95 20.61 2.44
C ARG A 286 -15.61 19.28 2.74
N SER A 287 -16.85 19.14 2.29
CA SER A 287 -17.49 17.82 2.26
C SER A 287 -16.66 16.90 1.36
N ALA A 288 -16.33 15.73 1.87
CA ALA A 288 -15.40 14.81 1.24
C ALA A 288 -15.93 13.39 1.30
N ARG A 289 -15.54 12.58 0.32
CA ARG A 289 -15.86 11.16 0.26
C ARG A 289 -14.58 10.37 0.10
N TYR A 290 -14.52 9.24 0.77
CA TYR A 290 -13.47 8.25 0.62
C TYR A 290 -14.13 6.90 0.38
N LEU A 291 -13.67 6.18 -0.63
CA LEU A 291 -14.05 4.80 -0.88
C LEU A 291 -12.80 4.01 -1.23
N ARG A 292 -12.54 2.95 -0.48
CA ARG A 292 -11.54 1.94 -0.81
C ARG A 292 -12.24 0.62 -1.05
N LEU A 293 -12.11 0.09 -2.25
CA LEU A 293 -12.52 -1.27 -2.60
C LEU A 293 -11.25 -2.11 -2.77
N PHE A 294 -11.24 -3.29 -2.17
CA PHE A 294 -10.11 -4.21 -2.18
C PHE A 294 -10.59 -5.62 -2.48
N ALA A 295 -9.92 -6.30 -3.40
CA ALA A 295 -10.12 -7.70 -3.71
C ALA A 295 -8.76 -8.40 -3.79
N GLU A 296 -8.65 -9.57 -3.17
CA GLU A 296 -7.43 -10.37 -3.11
C GLU A 296 -7.78 -11.85 -3.27
N VAL A 297 -6.96 -12.57 -4.01
CA VAL A 297 -7.02 -14.02 -4.14
C VAL A 297 -5.61 -14.55 -3.92
N GLY A 298 -5.46 -15.47 -2.96
CA GLY A 298 -4.18 -16.09 -2.62
C GLY A 298 -4.15 -17.58 -2.93
N GLY A 299 -2.94 -18.11 -3.07
CA GLY A 299 -2.70 -19.55 -3.22
C GLY A 299 -2.89 -20.11 -4.64
N LEU A 300 -3.23 -19.30 -5.64
CA LEU A 300 -3.47 -19.78 -7.02
C LEU A 300 -2.30 -20.57 -7.64
N THR A 301 -1.07 -20.33 -7.16
CA THR A 301 0.15 -21.01 -7.63
C THR A 301 0.55 -22.22 -6.78
N ARG A 302 -0.20 -22.52 -5.71
CA ARG A 302 0.09 -23.56 -4.71
C ARG A 302 0.41 -24.92 -5.32
N ASP A 303 -0.34 -25.33 -6.34
CA ASP A 303 -0.20 -26.66 -6.96
C ASP A 303 1.16 -26.86 -7.67
N LEU A 304 1.86 -25.77 -8.02
CA LEU A 304 3.15 -25.83 -8.70
C LEU A 304 4.28 -26.34 -7.78
N TYR A 305 4.19 -26.09 -6.48
CA TYR A 305 5.29 -26.32 -5.54
C TYR A 305 4.91 -27.10 -4.27
N ARG A 306 3.62 -27.22 -3.90
CA ARG A 306 3.20 -27.88 -2.64
C ARG A 306 3.75 -29.30 -2.43
N ASN A 307 3.97 -30.03 -3.53
CA ASN A 307 4.45 -31.42 -3.51
C ASN A 307 5.98 -31.54 -3.66
N LYS A 308 6.72 -30.43 -3.72
CA LYS A 308 8.17 -30.44 -3.91
C LYS A 308 8.87 -30.59 -2.56
N ASP A 309 9.96 -31.36 -2.55
CA ASP A 309 10.70 -31.67 -1.32
C ASP A 309 11.23 -30.43 -0.59
N TRP A 310 11.66 -29.41 -1.35
CA TRP A 310 12.13 -28.14 -0.79
C TRP A 310 11.03 -27.34 -0.09
N PHE A 311 9.76 -27.52 -0.49
CA PHE A 311 8.61 -26.84 0.11
C PHE A 311 8.09 -27.61 1.33
N ARG A 312 8.13 -28.95 1.28
CA ARG A 312 7.72 -29.85 2.37
C ARG A 312 8.79 -30.01 3.47
N GLY A 313 9.89 -29.28 3.40
CA GLY A 313 10.96 -29.35 4.39
C GLY A 313 11.72 -30.69 4.42
N ARG A 314 11.68 -31.51 3.36
CA ARG A 314 12.28 -32.87 3.32
C ARG A 314 11.95 -33.76 4.53
N GLY A 315 10.79 -33.58 5.15
CA GLY A 315 10.37 -34.31 6.35
C GLY A 315 10.86 -33.72 7.68
N ASP A 316 11.65 -32.63 7.64
CA ASP A 316 11.95 -31.81 8.81
C ASP A 316 10.78 -30.85 9.10
N ARG A 317 10.23 -31.01 10.30
CA ARG A 317 8.98 -30.36 10.74
C ARG A 317 9.15 -28.87 10.96
N ASP A 318 10.36 -28.43 11.31
CA ASP A 318 10.63 -27.03 11.63
C ASP A 318 10.90 -26.18 10.37
N THR A 319 11.04 -26.83 9.20
CA THR A 319 11.30 -26.17 7.91
C THR A 319 10.13 -26.27 6.93
N GLN A 320 9.02 -26.90 7.33
CA GLN A 320 7.85 -27.05 6.48
C GLN A 320 7.15 -25.70 6.26
N LEU A 321 6.93 -25.33 5.00
CA LEU A 321 6.14 -24.17 4.62
C LEU A 321 4.69 -24.55 4.38
N GLU A 322 3.77 -23.69 4.82
CA GLU A 322 2.36 -23.81 4.53
C GLU A 322 1.93 -22.77 3.50
N VAL A 323 0.86 -23.08 2.78
CA VAL A 323 0.26 -22.23 1.75
C VAL A 323 -1.24 -22.48 1.73
N TYR A 324 -1.99 -21.39 1.66
CA TYR A 324 -3.44 -21.39 1.78
C TYR A 324 -4.06 -20.79 0.52
N ASP A 325 -5.17 -21.38 0.06
CA ASP A 325 -5.99 -20.78 -0.99
C ASP A 325 -7.12 -19.99 -0.36
N PHE A 326 -7.21 -18.71 -0.65
CA PHE A 326 -8.23 -17.85 -0.05
C PHE A 326 -8.67 -16.75 -1.01
N ALA A 327 -9.85 -16.21 -0.75
CA ALA A 327 -10.31 -14.97 -1.37
C ALA A 327 -10.72 -13.99 -0.27
N LYS A 328 -10.43 -12.71 -0.49
CA LYS A 328 -10.75 -11.63 0.42
C LYS A 328 -11.30 -10.44 -0.35
N LEU A 329 -12.44 -9.94 0.11
CA LEU A 329 -13.08 -8.73 -0.39
C LEU A 329 -13.26 -7.77 0.78
N ALA A 330 -12.95 -6.49 0.58
CA ALA A 330 -13.17 -5.46 1.59
C ALA A 330 -13.59 -4.13 0.96
N ALA A 331 -14.44 -3.40 1.67
CA ALA A 331 -14.91 -2.07 1.31
C ALA A 331 -14.89 -1.15 2.54
N ASP A 332 -14.20 -0.01 2.43
CA ASP A 332 -14.18 1.05 3.44
C ASP A 332 -14.70 2.33 2.81
N TYR A 333 -15.89 2.77 3.25
CA TYR A 333 -16.52 4.00 2.82
C TYR A 333 -16.57 4.99 3.96
N ARG A 334 -16.18 6.24 3.68
CA ARG A 334 -16.22 7.35 4.64
C ARG A 334 -16.80 8.58 3.99
N GLN A 335 -17.68 9.26 4.71
CA GLN A 335 -18.29 10.50 4.29
C GLN A 335 -18.05 11.57 5.36
N TYR A 336 -17.58 12.72 4.92
CA TYR A 336 -17.50 13.94 5.71
C TYR A 336 -18.51 14.91 5.13
N TYR A 337 -19.55 15.22 5.90
CA TYR A 337 -20.56 16.17 5.51
C TYR A 337 -20.40 17.44 6.35
N ARG A 338 -20.00 18.53 5.70
CA ARG A 338 -19.87 19.83 6.35
C ARG A 338 -21.27 20.39 6.63
N LEU A 339 -21.60 20.57 7.91
CA LEU A 339 -22.89 21.13 8.35
C LEU A 339 -22.81 22.65 8.46
N THR A 340 -21.74 23.16 9.09
CA THR A 340 -21.46 24.59 9.21
C THR A 340 -19.99 24.87 8.88
N PRO A 341 -19.51 26.14 8.89
CA PRO A 341 -18.11 26.41 8.64
C PRO A 341 -17.12 25.66 9.54
N GLN A 342 -17.54 25.27 10.74
CA GLN A 342 -16.70 24.64 11.77
C GLN A 342 -17.19 23.25 12.22
N THR A 343 -18.37 22.79 11.78
CA THR A 343 -18.95 21.49 12.22
C THR A 343 -19.10 20.50 11.07
N TYR A 344 -18.92 19.22 11.38
CA TYR A 344 -18.99 18.13 10.41
C TYR A 344 -19.75 16.94 10.99
N LEU A 345 -20.63 16.34 10.18
CA LEU A 345 -21.11 15.00 10.40
C LEU A 345 -20.22 14.05 9.60
N ALA A 346 -19.45 13.22 10.29
CA ALA A 346 -18.61 12.20 9.67
C ALA A 346 -19.20 10.82 9.95
N TRP A 347 -19.19 9.95 8.96
CA TRP A 347 -19.54 8.55 9.18
C TRP A 347 -18.66 7.63 8.35
N ARG A 348 -18.46 6.42 8.87
CA ARG A 348 -17.67 5.36 8.25
C ARG A 348 -18.48 4.07 8.26
N LEU A 349 -18.43 3.35 7.15
CA LEU A 349 -18.88 1.97 7.03
C LEU A 349 -17.71 1.18 6.47
N ASN A 350 -17.29 0.15 7.20
CA ASN A 350 -16.22 -0.73 6.78
C ASN A 350 -16.69 -2.17 6.90
N GLY A 351 -16.48 -2.95 5.86
CA GLY A 351 -16.90 -4.34 5.84
C GLY A 351 -16.11 -5.16 4.86
N GLY A 352 -16.17 -6.47 5.01
CA GLY A 352 -15.43 -7.38 4.17
C GLY A 352 -15.69 -8.83 4.51
N VAL A 353 -15.35 -9.71 3.58
CA VAL A 353 -15.42 -11.16 3.75
C VAL A 353 -14.11 -11.77 3.27
N ALA A 354 -13.58 -12.73 4.02
CA ALA A 354 -12.40 -13.49 3.70
C ALA A 354 -12.70 -14.96 3.97
N HIS A 355 -12.48 -15.83 3.00
CA HIS A 355 -12.82 -17.24 3.14
C HIS A 355 -11.82 -18.11 2.39
N ALA A 356 -11.61 -19.33 2.90
CA ALA A 356 -10.76 -20.32 2.26
C ALA A 356 -11.42 -20.86 0.99
N LEU A 357 -10.71 -20.85 -0.13
CA LEU A 357 -11.24 -21.37 -1.40
C LEU A 357 -11.17 -22.90 -1.45
N THR A 358 -10.19 -23.47 -0.76
CA THR A 358 -10.00 -24.91 -0.68
C THR A 358 -9.66 -25.31 0.75
N ARG A 359 -9.74 -26.60 1.02
CA ARG A 359 -9.26 -27.14 2.29
C ARG A 359 -7.73 -27.16 2.30
N THR A 360 -7.18 -26.88 3.47
CA THR A 360 -5.73 -26.94 3.70
C THR A 360 -5.48 -28.02 4.74
N LEU A 361 -4.61 -28.97 4.39
CA LEU A 361 -4.15 -29.99 5.32
C LEU A 361 -3.21 -29.33 6.31
N ILE A 362 -3.67 -29.16 7.54
CA ILE A 362 -2.88 -28.61 8.63
C ILE A 362 -2.33 -29.79 9.42
N THR A 363 -1.00 -29.91 9.46
CA THR A 363 -0.34 -30.86 10.36
C THR A 363 -0.12 -30.18 11.71
N ASN A 364 -0.82 -30.64 12.74
CA ASN A 364 -0.59 -30.14 14.08
C ASN A 364 0.57 -30.90 14.74
N THR A 365 1.69 -30.21 14.92
CA THR A 365 2.92 -30.75 15.52
C THR A 365 3.01 -30.45 17.02
N SER A 366 2.10 -29.66 17.59
CA SER A 366 2.08 -29.32 19.03
C SER A 366 1.48 -30.43 19.90
N VAL A 367 0.97 -31.50 19.30
CA VAL A 367 0.37 -32.66 19.99
C VAL A 367 1.03 -33.94 19.45
N THR A 368 1.33 -34.91 20.31
CA THR A 368 1.86 -36.22 19.92
C THR A 368 0.81 -37.31 20.23
N PRO A 369 0.37 -38.12 19.24
CA PRO A 369 0.77 -38.10 17.84
C PRO A 369 0.28 -36.85 17.09
N ALA A 370 0.99 -36.48 16.03
CA ALA A 370 0.62 -35.36 15.18
C ALA A 370 -0.78 -35.60 14.60
N VAL A 371 -1.66 -34.61 14.74
CA VAL A 371 -3.02 -34.70 14.23
C VAL A 371 -3.08 -33.91 12.93
N GLU A 372 -3.37 -34.61 11.83
CA GLU A 372 -3.70 -33.97 10.56
C GLU A 372 -5.18 -33.57 10.57
N ARG A 373 -5.46 -32.31 10.27
CA ARG A 373 -6.82 -31.81 10.08
C ARG A 373 -6.94 -31.13 8.74
N ASP A 374 -7.99 -31.49 8.02
CA ASP A 374 -8.36 -30.86 6.77
C ASP A 374 -9.46 -29.83 7.03
N LEU A 375 -9.12 -28.56 6.90
CA LEU A 375 -9.97 -27.44 7.34
C LEU A 375 -10.02 -26.36 6.26
N TYR A 376 -11.18 -25.70 6.13
CA TYR A 376 -11.28 -24.41 5.45
C TYR A 376 -10.71 -23.36 6.40
N THR A 377 -9.50 -22.90 6.11
CA THR A 377 -8.81 -21.88 6.90
C THR A 377 -8.02 -20.97 5.98
N ILE A 378 -7.85 -19.72 6.39
CA ILE A 378 -7.04 -18.71 5.70
C ILE A 378 -5.80 -18.39 6.53
N PRO A 379 -4.75 -17.76 5.96
CA PRO A 379 -3.61 -17.33 6.76
C PRO A 379 -4.08 -16.36 7.85
N TYR A 380 -3.51 -16.49 9.05
CA TYR A 380 -4.04 -15.79 10.23
C TYR A 380 -4.08 -14.26 10.06
N ASP A 381 -3.09 -13.69 9.36
CA ASP A 381 -3.02 -12.25 9.11
C ASP A 381 -4.02 -11.75 8.04
N LYS A 382 -4.72 -12.68 7.37
CA LYS A 382 -5.78 -12.36 6.39
C LYS A 382 -7.16 -12.28 7.03
N TYR A 383 -7.36 -12.74 8.26
CA TYR A 383 -8.60 -12.50 9.02
C TYR A 383 -8.84 -11.01 9.27
N PHE A 384 -10.09 -10.67 9.55
CA PHE A 384 -10.47 -9.35 10.06
C PHE A 384 -10.41 -9.33 11.59
N PHE A 385 -10.08 -8.16 12.13
CA PHE A 385 -10.00 -7.92 13.56
C PHE A 385 -10.72 -6.62 13.89
N VAL A 386 -11.42 -6.60 15.02
CA VAL A 386 -12.21 -5.45 15.48
C VAL A 386 -11.76 -5.00 16.86
N GLY A 387 -11.86 -3.71 17.12
CA GLY A 387 -11.53 -3.06 18.39
C GLY A 387 -10.32 -2.14 18.30
N GLY A 388 -10.19 -1.24 19.27
CA GLY A 388 -9.16 -0.19 19.31
C GLY A 388 -9.63 1.14 18.73
N SER A 389 -8.78 2.17 18.83
CA SER A 389 -9.11 3.55 18.47
C SER A 389 -9.45 3.76 16.99
N ASN A 390 -8.92 2.92 16.09
CA ASN A 390 -9.12 2.99 14.64
C ASN A 390 -10.24 2.08 14.10
N SER A 391 -10.92 1.35 14.98
CA SER A 391 -12.04 0.45 14.68
C SER A 391 -13.19 0.83 15.63
N VAL A 392 -13.60 -0.05 16.55
CA VAL A 392 -14.61 0.21 17.57
C VAL A 392 -13.93 0.69 18.86
N ARG A 393 -14.12 1.97 19.19
CA ARG A 393 -13.64 2.59 20.43
C ARG A 393 -14.23 1.89 21.67
N ALA A 394 -13.54 2.02 22.80
CA ALA A 394 -13.82 1.37 24.08
C ALA A 394 -13.57 -0.16 24.12
N TRP A 395 -13.23 -0.79 23.00
CA TRP A 395 -12.74 -2.18 22.96
C TRP A 395 -11.23 -2.19 22.81
N GLN A 396 -10.55 -3.14 23.46
CA GLN A 396 -9.14 -3.39 23.21
C GLN A 396 -8.91 -3.82 21.75
N PRO A 397 -7.76 -3.49 21.14
CA PRO A 397 -7.46 -3.88 19.77
C PRO A 397 -7.56 -5.39 19.56
N ARG A 398 -8.25 -5.80 18.49
CA ARG A 398 -8.35 -7.20 18.03
C ARG A 398 -9.06 -8.17 19.00
N ARG A 399 -9.80 -7.65 20.00
CA ARG A 399 -10.52 -8.48 21.00
C ARG A 399 -12.01 -8.64 20.72
N LEU A 400 -12.60 -7.80 19.86
CA LEU A 400 -14.01 -7.90 19.57
C LEU A 400 -14.24 -8.98 18.49
N GLY A 401 -14.71 -10.14 18.93
CA GLY A 401 -14.95 -11.34 18.12
C GLY A 401 -16.40 -11.60 17.72
N THR A 402 -16.67 -12.79 17.18
CA THR A 402 -18.01 -13.23 16.79
C THR A 402 -18.89 -13.45 18.02
N GLY A 403 -19.91 -12.61 18.24
CA GLY A 403 -20.68 -12.59 19.50
C GLY A 403 -21.35 -13.90 19.96
N THR A 404 -21.59 -14.86 19.06
CA THR A 404 -22.20 -16.17 19.38
C THR A 404 -21.19 -17.27 19.71
N TYR A 405 -19.92 -17.12 19.35
CA TYR A 405 -18.84 -18.07 19.62
C TYR A 405 -17.79 -17.38 20.48
N ALA A 406 -17.55 -17.92 21.68
CA ALA A 406 -16.52 -17.42 22.57
C ALA A 406 -15.59 -18.58 22.92
N THR A 407 -14.28 -18.34 22.80
CA THR A 407 -13.27 -19.18 23.45
C THR A 407 -13.53 -19.12 24.94
N LEU A 408 -13.68 -20.27 25.59
CA LEU A 408 -13.83 -20.35 27.04
C LEU A 408 -12.46 -20.65 27.65
N LEU A 409 -12.15 -19.98 28.74
CA LEU A 409 -11.03 -20.34 29.60
C LEU A 409 -11.34 -21.67 30.30
N SER A 410 -10.29 -22.29 30.86
CA SER A 410 -10.39 -23.59 31.53
C SER A 410 -11.37 -23.62 32.72
N ASP A 411 -11.75 -22.46 33.27
CA ASP A 411 -12.75 -22.29 34.34
C ASP A 411 -14.20 -22.14 33.82
N GLY A 412 -14.39 -22.09 32.50
CA GLY A 412 -15.68 -21.91 31.84
C GLY A 412 -16.06 -20.45 31.56
N ASP A 413 -15.24 -19.48 31.97
CA ASP A 413 -15.48 -18.07 31.67
C ASP A 413 -15.07 -17.70 30.24
N ARG A 414 -15.65 -16.63 29.69
CA ARG A 414 -15.33 -16.17 28.34
C ARG A 414 -13.96 -15.50 28.28
N ASP A 415 -13.15 -15.89 27.31
CA ASP A 415 -11.85 -15.27 27.03
C ASP A 415 -12.00 -13.96 26.24
N TYR A 416 -11.90 -12.83 26.96
CA TYR A 416 -11.90 -11.48 26.39
C TYR A 416 -10.49 -10.95 26.06
N ILE A 417 -9.46 -11.75 26.30
CA ILE A 417 -8.07 -11.29 26.35
C ILE A 417 -7.27 -11.82 25.16
N THR A 418 -7.63 -12.98 24.61
CA THR A 418 -7.00 -13.52 23.40
C THR A 418 -7.53 -12.80 22.14
N GLU A 419 -6.71 -12.75 21.09
CA GLU A 419 -7.16 -12.18 19.80
C GLU A 419 -8.32 -12.98 19.22
N GLN A 420 -9.33 -12.26 18.73
CA GLN A 420 -10.53 -12.85 18.16
C GLN A 420 -10.62 -12.50 16.66
N PRO A 421 -10.08 -13.36 15.77
CA PRO A 421 -10.20 -13.17 14.33
C PRO A 421 -11.61 -13.49 13.80
N GLY A 422 -11.98 -12.87 12.68
CA GLY A 422 -13.22 -13.17 11.97
C GLY A 422 -13.06 -13.19 10.45
N GLU A 423 -13.80 -14.05 9.77
CA GLU A 423 -13.90 -14.11 8.30
C GLU A 423 -14.79 -13.01 7.72
N LEU A 424 -15.73 -12.51 8.53
CA LEU A 424 -16.64 -11.43 8.16
C LEU A 424 -16.37 -10.21 9.03
N LEU A 425 -16.31 -9.04 8.41
CA LEU A 425 -16.26 -7.75 9.07
C LEU A 425 -17.49 -6.93 8.68
N LEU A 426 -18.13 -6.34 9.69
CA LEU A 426 -19.09 -5.26 9.52
C LEU A 426 -18.93 -4.30 10.71
N GLU A 427 -18.37 -3.13 10.45
CA GLU A 427 -18.22 -2.07 11.45
C GLU A 427 -18.72 -0.73 10.89
N GLY A 428 -19.24 0.11 11.78
CA GLY A 428 -19.72 1.43 11.43
C GLY A 428 -19.46 2.42 12.55
N SER A 429 -19.29 3.69 12.18
CA SER A 429 -19.22 4.78 13.13
C SER A 429 -19.90 6.02 12.59
N VAL A 430 -20.48 6.80 13.50
CA VAL A 430 -21.02 8.12 13.24
C VAL A 430 -20.42 9.07 14.26
N GLU A 431 -19.90 10.19 13.78
CA GLU A 431 -19.21 11.21 14.57
C GLU A 431 -19.78 12.57 14.23
N TYR A 432 -20.22 13.30 15.26
CA TYR A 432 -20.52 14.72 15.15
C TYR A 432 -19.32 15.51 15.67
N ARG A 433 -18.62 16.18 14.75
CA ARG A 433 -17.37 16.91 15.03
C ARG A 433 -17.65 18.41 15.13
N PHE A 434 -17.25 19.03 16.24
CA PHE A 434 -17.52 20.44 16.52
C PHE A 434 -16.32 21.10 17.22
N PRO A 435 -16.12 22.42 17.09
CA PRO A 435 -15.07 23.10 17.84
C PRO A 435 -15.48 23.15 19.32
N VAL A 436 -14.60 22.67 20.21
CA VAL A 436 -14.73 22.89 21.66
C VAL A 436 -14.09 24.24 22.02
N TYR A 437 -12.96 24.56 21.39
CA TYR A 437 -12.27 25.85 21.47
C TYR A 437 -11.53 26.11 20.14
N SER A 438 -11.01 27.32 19.90
CA SER A 438 -10.47 27.74 18.58
C SER A 438 -9.49 26.75 17.92
N PHE A 439 -8.69 26.03 18.71
CA PHE A 439 -7.76 24.99 18.25
C PHE A 439 -8.10 23.57 18.73
N ILE A 440 -9.12 23.39 19.58
CA ILE A 440 -9.55 22.09 20.11
C ILE A 440 -10.83 21.68 19.40
N LYS A 441 -10.76 20.58 18.64
CA LYS A 441 -11.92 19.98 17.98
C LYS A 441 -12.39 18.77 18.80
N GLY A 442 -13.69 18.68 19.03
CA GLY A 442 -14.40 17.55 19.63
C GLY A 442 -14.97 16.62 18.58
#